data_AF-A0A817J4D8-F1
#
_entry.id   AF-A0A817J4D8-F1
#
_cell.length_a   1.000
_cell.length_b   1.000
_cell.length_c   1.000
_cell.angle_alpha   90.00
_cell.angle_beta   90.00
_cell.angle_gamma   90.00
#
_symmetry.space_group_name_H-M   'P 1'
#
loop_
_entity.id
_entity.type
_entity.pdbx_description
1 polymer ?
#
loop_
_entity_poly.entity_id
_entity_poly.type
_entity_poly.pdbx_seq_one_letter_code
_entity_poly.pdbx_strand_id
1 'polypeptide(L)'
;MTSARIVLTSSWRFFPKSRSEVESSFKQIGIDSLLGWTSSRGKTRVDEIYHWLKDFDYKTIEQDIIIQKWIAIDDMDLFKVDKRRMQDHFVMTTPLYGITEETIKEAVMLLS
;
A
#
# COMPACT_ATOMS: atom_id res chain seq x y z
N MET A 1 -2.41 6.06 16.68
CA MET A 1 -1.44 5.56 15.67
C MET A 1 -1.78 4.10 15.39
N THR A 2 -1.81 3.68 14.13
CA THR A 2 -2.28 2.34 13.72
C THR A 2 -1.19 1.26 13.72
N SER A 3 0.07 1.62 13.98
CA SER A 3 1.24 0.73 13.84
C SER A 3 1.33 0.02 12.47
N ALA A 4 0.67 0.58 11.46
CA ALA A 4 0.58 0.01 10.12
C ALA A 4 1.96 -0.04 9.46
N ARG A 5 2.17 -1.08 8.65
CA ARG A 5 3.36 -1.26 7.81
C ARG A 5 3.04 -0.84 6.39
N ILE A 6 4.04 -0.34 5.67
CA ILE A 6 3.87 0.20 4.31
C ILE A 6 4.38 -0.79 3.28
N VAL A 7 3.58 -1.01 2.23
CA VAL A 7 3.95 -1.78 1.04
C VAL A 7 3.89 -0.85 -0.17
N LEU A 8 4.98 -0.79 -0.94
CA LEU A 8 5.04 0.09 -2.10
C LEU A 8 4.39 -0.57 -3.33
N THR A 9 3.35 0.06 -3.85
CA THR A 9 2.59 -0.41 -5.01
C THR A 9 2.58 0.67 -6.10
N SER A 10 3.72 1.25 -6.44
CA SER A 10 3.84 2.31 -7.45
C SER A 10 4.84 1.94 -8.55
N SER A 11 4.95 2.70 -9.63
CA SER A 11 5.97 2.47 -10.67
C SER A 11 7.41 2.63 -10.13
N TRP A 12 7.59 3.37 -9.04
CA TRP A 12 8.90 3.61 -8.43
C TRP A 12 9.52 2.33 -7.90
N ARG A 13 8.70 1.31 -7.58
CA ARG A 13 9.19 0.02 -7.09
C ARG A 13 10.07 -0.73 -8.10
N PHE A 14 9.96 -0.41 -9.39
CA PHE A 14 10.72 -1.10 -10.44
C PHE A 14 12.18 -0.65 -10.52
N PHE A 15 12.49 0.56 -10.04
CA PHE A 15 13.82 1.13 -10.17
C PHE A 15 14.51 1.17 -8.80
N PRO A 16 15.68 0.51 -8.63
CA PRO A 16 16.41 0.52 -7.37
C PRO A 16 16.68 1.93 -6.82
N LYS A 17 16.99 2.89 -7.70
CA LYS A 17 17.22 4.28 -7.33
C LYS A 17 15.97 4.93 -6.72
N SER A 18 14.83 4.83 -7.39
CA SER A 18 13.57 5.40 -6.90
C SER A 18 13.09 4.76 -5.59
N ARG A 19 13.32 3.45 -5.41
CA ARG A 19 13.06 2.80 -4.11
C ARG A 19 13.92 3.36 -2.99
N SER A 20 15.22 3.53 -3.23
CA SER A 20 16.15 4.12 -2.27
C SER A 20 15.75 5.56 -1.88
N GLU A 21 15.27 6.35 -2.84
CA GLU A 21 14.76 7.71 -2.59
C GLU A 21 13.51 7.70 -1.70
N VAL A 22 12.58 6.78 -1.92
CA VAL A 22 11.39 6.59 -1.06
C VAL A 22 11.78 6.16 0.35
N GLU A 23 12.62 5.15 0.47
CA GLU A 23 13.08 4.66 1.78
C GLU A 23 13.85 5.74 2.55
N SER A 24 14.67 6.53 1.87
CA SER A 24 15.38 7.66 2.48
C SER A 24 14.41 8.72 2.99
N SER A 25 13.37 9.04 2.22
CA SER A 25 12.33 9.99 2.61
C SER A 25 11.54 9.49 3.82
N PHE A 26 11.23 8.19 3.88
CA PHE A 26 10.58 7.57 5.03
C PHE A 26 11.45 7.59 6.30
N LYS A 27 12.74 7.31 6.18
CA LYS A 27 13.67 7.40 7.31
C LYS A 27 13.77 8.81 7.89
N GLN A 28 13.71 9.85 7.06
CA GLN A 28 13.74 11.24 7.52
C GLN A 28 12.56 11.59 8.43
N ILE A 29 11.43 10.88 8.31
CA ILE A 29 10.23 11.08 9.14
C ILE A 29 10.04 9.95 10.18
N GLY A 30 11.06 9.13 10.42
CA GLY A 30 11.05 8.10 11.46
C GLY A 30 10.35 6.79 11.07
N ILE A 31 10.19 6.51 9.77
CA ILE A 31 9.72 5.22 9.27
C ILE A 31 10.94 4.40 8.82
N ASP A 32 11.30 3.39 9.62
CA ASP A 32 12.58 2.66 9.48
C ASP A 32 12.73 1.91 8.15
N SER A 33 11.64 1.26 7.69
CA SER A 33 11.65 0.48 6.44
C SER A 33 10.25 0.19 5.91
N LEU A 34 10.20 -0.05 4.60
CA LEU A 34 9.05 -0.67 3.94
C LEU A 34 8.99 -2.16 4.30
N LEU A 35 7.78 -2.69 4.45
CA LEU A 35 7.56 -4.14 4.57
C LEU A 35 7.88 -4.87 3.26
N GLY A 36 7.71 -4.17 2.14
CA GLY A 36 8.07 -4.67 0.82
C GLY A 36 7.42 -3.85 -0.30
N TRP A 37 7.31 -4.49 -1.46
CA TRP A 37 6.66 -3.92 -2.64
C TRP A 37 5.98 -5.02 -3.45
N THR A 38 4.94 -4.67 -4.19
CA THR A 38 4.25 -5.64 -5.03
C THR A 38 5.08 -6.02 -6.25
N SER A 39 4.96 -7.26 -6.72
CA SER A 39 5.48 -7.66 -8.02
C SER A 39 4.59 -7.12 -9.15
N SER A 40 5.13 -6.96 -10.36
CA SER A 40 4.31 -6.76 -11.57
C SER A 40 3.68 -8.10 -11.99
N ARG A 41 2.62 -8.50 -11.30
CA ARG A 41 1.86 -9.74 -11.56
C ARG A 41 0.38 -9.41 -11.69
N GLY A 42 -0.25 -9.98 -12.71
CA GLY A 42 -1.65 -9.71 -13.03
C GLY A 42 -1.81 -8.64 -14.13
N LYS A 43 -3.05 -8.23 -14.40
CA LYS A 43 -3.35 -7.25 -15.45
C LYS A 43 -3.53 -5.84 -14.90
N THR A 44 -3.83 -5.75 -13.60
CA THR A 44 -4.20 -4.50 -12.94
C THR A 44 -3.45 -4.33 -11.63
N ARG A 45 -3.34 -3.09 -11.15
CA ARG A 45 -2.80 -2.74 -9.83
C ARG A 45 -3.52 -3.48 -8.70
N VAL A 46 -4.83 -3.69 -8.83
CA VAL A 46 -5.63 -4.46 -7.88
C VAL A 46 -5.17 -5.91 -7.82
N ASP A 47 -4.85 -6.53 -8.97
CA ASP A 47 -4.33 -7.89 -9.00
C ASP A 47 -2.95 -7.97 -8.32
N GLU A 48 -2.09 -6.98 -8.56
CA GLU A 48 -0.75 -6.92 -7.93
C GLU A 48 -0.84 -6.89 -6.40
N ILE A 49 -1.76 -6.07 -5.85
CA ILE A 49 -2.00 -5.97 -4.40
C ILE A 49 -2.50 -7.31 -3.86
N TYR A 50 -3.49 -7.92 -4.50
CA TYR A 50 -4.07 -9.17 -4.02
C TYR A 50 -3.11 -10.35 -4.14
N HIS A 51 -2.28 -10.39 -5.18
CA HIS A 51 -1.21 -11.37 -5.28
C HIS A 51 -0.19 -11.18 -4.16
N TRP A 52 0.17 -9.94 -3.83
CA TRP A 52 1.09 -9.68 -2.72
C TRP A 52 0.49 -10.09 -1.38
N LEU A 53 -0.76 -9.73 -1.09
CA LEU A 53 -1.46 -10.12 0.14
C LEU A 53 -1.51 -11.63 0.29
N LYS A 54 -1.89 -12.33 -0.78
CA LYS A 54 -1.94 -13.80 -0.81
C LYS A 54 -0.55 -14.43 -0.61
N ASP A 55 0.44 -13.97 -1.35
CA ASP A 55 1.82 -14.49 -1.25
C ASP A 55 2.44 -14.18 0.11
N PHE A 56 2.10 -13.06 0.73
CA PHE A 56 2.56 -12.68 2.06
C PHE A 56 1.95 -13.60 3.12
N ASP A 57 0.63 -13.81 3.09
CA ASP A 57 -0.08 -14.70 4.01
C ASP A 57 0.46 -16.14 3.99
N TYR A 58 0.86 -16.65 2.82
CA TYR A 58 1.52 -17.96 2.70
C TYR A 58 2.95 -18.00 3.27
N LYS A 59 3.66 -16.88 3.28
CA LYS A 59 5.07 -16.80 3.70
C LYS A 59 5.24 -16.45 5.17
N THR A 60 4.22 -15.88 5.81
CA THR A 60 4.30 -15.37 7.18
C THR A 60 4.23 -16.42 8.29
N ILE A 61 4.18 -17.71 7.95
CA ILE A 61 4.41 -18.79 8.93
C ILE A 61 5.79 -18.62 9.61
N GLU A 62 6.75 -17.96 8.97
CA GLU A 62 8.10 -17.74 9.52
C GLU A 62 8.29 -16.39 10.25
N GLN A 63 7.34 -15.46 10.19
CA GLN A 63 7.53 -14.08 10.71
C GLN A 63 6.51 -13.66 11.78
N ASP A 64 5.54 -14.51 12.15
CA ASP A 64 4.48 -14.21 13.14
C ASP A 64 3.70 -12.91 12.86
N ILE A 65 3.66 -12.46 11.60
CA ILE A 65 2.88 -11.28 11.17
C ILE A 65 1.56 -11.75 10.56
N ILE A 66 0.45 -11.30 11.14
CA ILE A 66 -0.89 -11.52 10.61
C ILE A 66 -1.46 -10.19 10.11
N ILE A 67 -1.87 -10.13 8.84
CA ILE A 67 -2.55 -8.95 8.29
C ILE A 67 -3.99 -8.94 8.79
N GLN A 68 -4.31 -8.05 9.73
CA GLN A 68 -5.68 -7.90 10.24
C GLN A 68 -6.54 -7.03 9.32
N LYS A 69 -5.96 -5.92 8.83
CA LYS A 69 -6.59 -4.95 7.94
C LYS A 69 -5.53 -4.38 7.00
N TRP A 70 -5.98 -3.88 5.86
CA TRP A 70 -5.13 -3.21 4.88
C TRP A 70 -5.94 -2.18 4.11
N ILE A 71 -5.22 -1.21 3.53
CA ILE A 71 -5.79 -0.18 2.69
C ILE A 71 -4.80 0.19 1.57
N ALA A 72 -5.32 0.45 0.38
CA ALA A 72 -4.59 1.09 -0.70
C ALA A 72 -4.87 2.59 -0.72
N ILE A 73 -3.83 3.39 -0.83
CA ILE A 73 -3.90 4.84 -1.04
C ILE A 73 -3.23 5.10 -2.39
N ASP A 74 -4.01 5.49 -3.39
CA ASP A 74 -3.55 5.64 -4.78
C ASP A 74 -4.33 6.76 -5.46
N ASP A 75 -3.74 7.41 -6.45
CA ASP A 75 -4.39 8.46 -7.25
C ASP A 75 -5.15 7.88 -8.45
N MET A 76 -4.89 6.62 -8.80
CA MET A 76 -5.70 5.85 -9.74
C MET A 76 -6.99 5.36 -9.06
N ASP A 77 -8.13 5.50 -9.74
CA ASP A 77 -9.43 5.03 -9.25
C ASP A 77 -9.50 3.48 -9.27
N LEU A 78 -8.93 2.84 -8.25
CA LEU A 78 -8.91 1.38 -8.11
C LEU A 78 -10.32 0.81 -7.92
N PHE A 79 -11.23 1.59 -7.36
CA PHE A 79 -12.62 1.20 -7.14
C PHE A 79 -13.35 0.96 -8.46
N LYS A 80 -13.08 1.77 -9.50
CA LYS A 80 -13.58 1.50 -10.86
C LYS A 80 -12.98 0.25 -11.49
N VAL A 81 -11.75 -0.11 -11.12
CA VAL A 81 -11.08 -1.32 -11.64
C VAL A 81 -11.70 -2.59 -11.06
N ASP A 82 -11.89 -2.65 -9.74
CA ASP A 82 -12.58 -3.76 -9.08
C ASP A 82 -13.25 -3.32 -7.77
N LYS A 83 -14.50 -2.89 -7.91
CA LYS A 83 -15.33 -2.42 -6.80
C LYS A 83 -15.40 -3.42 -5.64
N ARG A 84 -15.55 -4.72 -5.95
CA ARG A 84 -15.74 -5.75 -4.92
C ARG A 84 -14.49 -5.91 -4.07
N ARG A 85 -13.31 -5.91 -4.70
CA ARG A 85 -12.03 -6.07 -4.00
C ARG A 85 -11.55 -4.81 -3.28
N MET A 86 -11.96 -3.63 -3.76
CA MET A 86 -11.54 -2.34 -3.20
C MET A 86 -12.54 -1.75 -2.20
N GLN A 87 -13.74 -2.31 -2.09
CA GLN A 87 -14.71 -1.89 -1.09
C GLN A 87 -14.10 -1.99 0.31
N ASP A 88 -14.14 -0.87 1.05
CA ASP A 88 -13.57 -0.69 2.39
C ASP A 88 -12.03 -0.86 2.49
N HIS A 89 -11.33 -0.92 1.35
CA HIS A 89 -9.88 -1.12 1.26
C HIS A 89 -9.16 -0.08 0.41
N PHE A 90 -9.83 1.01 0.01
CA PHE A 90 -9.26 1.99 -0.89
C PHE A 90 -9.65 3.42 -0.52
N VAL A 91 -8.65 4.29 -0.49
CA VAL A 91 -8.80 5.75 -0.40
C VAL A 91 -8.13 6.37 -1.62
N MET A 92 -8.92 7.08 -2.41
CA MET A 92 -8.41 7.76 -3.59
C MET A 92 -7.78 9.09 -3.21
N THR A 93 -6.57 9.35 -3.71
CA THR A 93 -5.92 10.66 -3.61
C THR A 93 -6.11 11.44 -4.90
N THR A 94 -5.83 12.75 -4.87
CA THR A 94 -5.87 13.58 -6.08
C THR A 94 -4.44 13.76 -6.60
N PRO A 95 -4.14 13.53 -7.90
CA PRO A 95 -2.78 13.71 -8.41
C PRO A 95 -2.17 15.10 -8.15
N LEU A 96 -3.02 16.14 -8.10
CA LEU A 96 -2.61 17.53 -7.86
C LEU A 96 -2.20 17.81 -6.41
N TYR A 97 -2.85 17.15 -5.44
CA TYR A 97 -2.68 17.45 -4.00
C TYR A 97 -2.03 16.30 -3.23
N GLY A 98 -2.01 15.10 -3.81
CA GLY A 98 -1.58 13.87 -3.16
C GLY A 98 -2.43 13.54 -1.93
N ILE A 99 -1.73 13.13 -0.88
CA ILE A 99 -2.31 12.80 0.43
C ILE A 99 -2.60 14.09 1.19
N THR A 100 -3.83 14.24 1.66
CA THR A 100 -4.28 15.33 2.56
C THR A 100 -4.67 14.81 3.94
N GLU A 101 -4.87 15.69 4.91
CA GLU A 101 -5.36 15.32 6.24
C GLU A 101 -6.68 14.55 6.19
N GLU A 102 -7.60 14.92 5.29
CA GLU A 102 -8.89 14.27 5.11
C GLU A 102 -8.70 12.83 4.65
N THR A 103 -7.87 12.61 3.63
CA THR A 103 -7.58 11.25 3.13
C THR A 103 -6.89 10.39 4.18
N ILE A 104 -6.04 10.98 5.04
CA ILE A 104 -5.43 10.25 6.16
C ILE A 104 -6.46 9.91 7.23
N LYS A 105 -7.36 10.83 7.58
CA LYS A 105 -8.44 10.57 8.54
C LYS A 105 -9.31 9.41 8.05
N GLU A 106 -9.67 9.41 6.77
CA GLU A 106 -10.40 8.31 6.13
C GLU A 106 -9.63 6.98 6.20
N ALA A 107 -8.36 6.99 5.80
CA ALA A 107 -7.53 5.78 5.82
C ALA A 107 -7.38 5.20 7.23
N VAL A 108 -7.20 6.05 8.25
CA VAL A 108 -7.10 5.62 9.65
C VAL A 108 -8.43 5.03 10.14
N MET A 109 -9.58 5.58 9.74
CA MET A 109 -10.89 5.02 10.09
C MET A 109 -11.07 3.61 9.52
N LEU A 110 -10.63 3.37 8.28
CA LEU A 110 -10.72 2.05 7.65
C LEU A 110 -9.75 1.02 8.26
N LEU A 111 -8.62 1.48 8.82
CA LEU A 111 -7.63 0.64 9.50
C LEU A 111 -7.92 0.39 10.98
N SER A 112 -8.81 1.15 11.61
CA SER A 112 -9.21 1.00 13.02
C SER A 112 -10.32 -0.03 13.13
#